data_AF-A0A1F9V6C8-F1
#
_entry.id   AF-A0A1F9V6C8-F1
#
_cell.length_a   1.000
_cell.length_b   1.000
_cell.length_c   1.000
_cell.angle_alpha   90.00
_cell.angle_beta   90.00
_cell.angle_gamma   90.00
#
_symmetry.space_group_name_H-M   'P 1'
#
loop_
_entity.id
_entity.type
_entity.pdbx_description
1 polymer ?
#
loop_
_entity_poly.entity_id
_entity_poly.type
_entity_poly.pdbx_seq_one_letter_code
_entity_poly.pdbx_strand_id
1 'polypeptide(L)' 'MTAEEFDAKFERGENIFKYLDFKNALAVKKINVDFPIWMVKLLDEEAKKLNISRQAVIKTWIHDRLLNIPQFSHKGRF' A
#
# COMPACT_ATOMS: atom_id res chain seq x y z
N MET A 1 -22.81 5.55 -8.91
CA MET A 1 -23.24 6.52 -7.89
C MET A 1 -22.21 7.61 -7.81
N THR A 2 -22.62 8.80 -7.42
CA THR A 2 -21.67 9.86 -7.07
C THR A 2 -21.12 9.63 -5.67
N ALA A 3 -20.05 10.34 -5.29
CA ALA A 3 -19.48 10.25 -3.96
C ALA A 3 -20.48 10.73 -2.89
N GLU A 4 -21.24 11.79 -3.19
CA GLU A 4 -22.23 12.34 -2.26
C GLU A 4 -23.38 11.37 -1.98
N GLU A 5 -23.81 10.61 -2.99
CA GLU A 5 -24.85 9.58 -2.83
C GLU A 5 -24.37 8.39 -2.00
N PHE A 6 -23.08 8.04 -2.09
CA PHE A 6 -22.46 6.98 -1.30
C PHE A 6 -22.40 7.38 0.18
N ASP A 7 -21.85 8.56 0.47
CA ASP A 7 -21.68 9.07 1.83
C ASP A 7 -23.04 9.21 2.52
N ALA A 8 -24.05 9.75 1.82
CA ALA A 8 -25.38 9.88 2.38
C ALA A 8 -26.04 8.53 2.71
N LYS A 9 -25.77 7.47 1.93
CA LYS A 9 -26.25 6.10 2.22
C LYS A 9 -25.51 5.46 3.38
N PHE A 10 -24.20 5.71 3.49
CA PHE A 10 -23.37 5.25 4.60
C PHE A 10 -23.83 5.85 5.94
N GLU A 11 -24.03 7.18 5.99
CA GLU A 11 -24.48 7.89 7.19
C GLU A 11 -25.90 7.47 7.64
N ARG A 12 -26.76 7.06 6.70
CA ARG A 12 -28.10 6.51 7.01
C ARG A 12 -28.07 5.05 7.49
N GLY A 13 -26.90 4.41 7.58
CA GLY A 13 -26.75 3.02 7.98
C GLY A 13 -27.28 2.02 6.94
N GLU A 14 -27.45 2.45 5.68
CA GLU A 14 -27.88 1.56 4.60
C GLU A 14 -26.76 0.57 4.24
N ASN A 15 -27.13 -0.64 3.81
CA ASN A 15 -26.15 -1.64 3.39
C ASN A 15 -25.47 -1.21 2.07
N ILE A 16 -24.21 -0.77 2.18
CA ILE A 16 -23.35 -0.35 1.07
C ILE A 16 -22.45 -1.47 0.52
N PHE A 17 -22.52 -2.69 1.07
CA PHE A 17 -21.60 -3.80 0.72
C PHE A 17 -21.62 -4.14 -0.77
N LYS A 18 -22.76 -4.03 -1.44
CA LYS A 18 -22.90 -4.24 -2.90
C LYS A 18 -22.12 -3.24 -3.77
N TYR A 19 -21.61 -2.17 -3.18
CA TYR A 19 -20.89 -1.10 -3.86
C TYR A 19 -19.39 -1.10 -3.52
N LEU A 20 -18.98 -1.93 -2.56
CA LEU A 20 -17.59 -2.12 -2.20
C LEU A 20 -17.01 -3.24 -3.07
N ASP A 21 -15.94 -2.92 -3.79
CA ASP A 21 -15.21 -3.92 -4.57
C ASP A 21 -14.25 -4.71 -3.68
N PHE A 22 -14.80 -5.74 -3.03
CA PHE A 22 -14.03 -6.65 -2.20
C PHE A 22 -13.06 -7.54 -3.01
N LYS A 23 -13.29 -7.70 -4.31
CA LYS A 23 -12.43 -8.54 -5.17
C LYS A 23 -11.07 -7.88 -5.40
N ASN A 24 -11.04 -6.55 -5.45
CA ASN A 24 -9.83 -5.74 -5.56
C ASN A 24 -9.39 -5.11 -4.23
N ALA A 25 -10.03 -5.48 -3.10
CA ALA A 25 -9.63 -4.99 -1.79
C ALA A 25 -8.23 -5.53 -1.43
N LEU A 26 -7.27 -4.62 -1.26
CA LEU A 26 -5.92 -4.96 -0.82
C LEU A 26 -5.96 -5.43 0.64
N ALA A 27 -5.68 -6.71 0.88
CA ALA A 27 -5.46 -7.22 2.22
C ALA A 27 -4.14 -6.66 2.78
N VAL A 28 -4.22 -5.71 3.70
CA VAL A 28 -3.05 -5.08 4.32
C VAL A 28 -2.65 -5.85 5.58
N LYS A 29 -1.40 -6.34 5.62
CA LYS A 29 -0.80 -6.92 6.82
C LYS A 29 0.27 -6.00 7.39
N LYS A 30 0.13 -5.58 8.65
CA LYS A 30 1.15 -4.82 9.37
C LYS A 30 2.25 -5.76 9.86
N ILE A 31 3.50 -5.38 9.62
CA ILE A 31 4.70 -6.07 10.13
C ILE A 31 5.61 -5.06 10.83
N ASN A 32 6.43 -5.53 11.77
CA ASN A 32 7.47 -4.74 12.43
C ASN A 32 8.84 -5.19 11.87
N VAL A 33 9.73 -4.23 11.63
CA VAL A 33 11.08 -4.48 11.10
C VAL A 33 12.03 -3.53 11.80
N ASP A 34 13.15 -4.05 12.30
CA ASP A 34 14.21 -3.26 12.90
C ASP A 34 15.23 -2.83 11.85
N PHE A 35 15.72 -1.60 11.95
CA PHE A 35 16.70 -1.02 11.05
C PHE A 35 17.90 -0.47 11.83
N PRO A 36 19.13 -0.64 11.32
CA PRO A 36 20.29 0.02 11.89
C PRO A 36 20.12 1.55 11.90
N ILE A 37 20.67 2.22 12.91
CA ILE A 37 20.55 3.69 13.08
C ILE A 37 21.00 4.45 11.82
N TRP A 38 22.11 4.03 11.21
CA TRP A 38 22.64 4.67 10.00
C TRP A 38 21.64 4.59 8.84
N MET A 39 20.90 3.49 8.72
CA MET A 39 19.92 3.30 7.65
C MET A 39 18.70 4.18 7.87
N VAL A 40 18.23 4.29 9.12
CA VAL A 40 17.12 5.19 9.46
C VAL A 40 17.46 6.64 9.13
N LYS A 41 18.68 7.09 9.41
CA LYS A 41 19.15 8.44 9.07
C LYS A 41 19.09 8.71 7.56
N LEU A 42 19.59 7.78 6.74
CA LEU A 42 19.53 7.91 5.28
C LEU A 42 18.09 7.93 4.76
N LEU A 43 17.21 7.09 5.32
CA LEU A 43 15.79 7.09 4.97
C LEU A 43 15.10 8.43 5.33
N ASP A 44 15.51 9.06 6.44
CA ASP A 44 15.00 10.37 6.85
C ASP A 44 15.45 11.50 5.94
N GLU A 45 16.72 11.50 5.53
CA GLU A 45 17.23 12.46 4.56
C GLU A 45 16.46 12.37 3.24
N GLU A 46 16.17 11.16 2.79
CA GLU A 46 15.45 10.95 1.54
C GLU A 46 13.97 11.33 1.65
N ALA A 47 13.32 10.97 2.76
CA ALA A 47 11.96 11.38 3.07
C ALA A 47 11.82 12.93 3.04
N LYS A 48 12.82 13.63 3.59
CA LYS A 48 12.88 15.10 3.57
C LYS A 48 13.03 15.66 2.16
N LYS A 49 13.92 15.10 1.33
CA LYS A 49 14.11 15.55 -0.06
C LYS A 49 12.85 15.39 -0.90
N LEU A 50 12.14 14.28 -0.73
CA LEU A 50 10.92 13.96 -1.46
C LEU A 50 9.66 14.57 -0.84
N ASN A 51 9.78 15.20 0.33
CA ASN A 51 8.67 15.74 1.11
C ASN A 51 7.56 14.71 1.38
N ILE A 52 7.94 13.48 1.73
CA ILE A 52 7.03 12.38 2.08
C ILE A 52 7.44 11.71 3.39
N SER A 53 6.60 10.84 3.93
CA SER A 53 6.96 10.08 5.13
C SER A 53 8.02 9.00 4.84
N ARG A 54 8.82 8.66 5.86
CA ARG A 54 9.75 7.51 5.81
C ARG A 54 9.07 6.21 5.37
N GLN A 55 7.85 5.98 5.84
CA GLN A 55 7.04 4.83 5.45
C GLN A 55 6.69 4.82 3.96
N ALA A 56 6.42 5.98 3.37
CA ALA A 56 6.19 6.10 1.94
C ALA A 56 7.47 5.78 1.13
N VAL A 57 8.63 6.30 1.55
CA VAL A 57 9.93 5.96 0.93
C VAL A 57 10.15 4.44 0.95
N ILE A 58 10.01 3.80 2.12
CA ILE A 58 10.20 2.35 2.29
C ILE A 58 9.26 1.58 1.37
N LYS A 59 7.96 1.94 1.34
CA LYS A 59 6.97 1.25 0.49
C LYS A 59 7.29 1.39 -0.98
N THR A 60 7.61 2.59 -1.46
CA THR A 60 7.94 2.84 -2.86
C THR A 60 9.18 2.05 -3.27
N TRP A 61 10.25 2.09 -2.49
CA TRP A 61 11.48 1.36 -2.83
C TRP A 61 11.30 -0.15 -2.82
N ILE A 62 10.55 -0.70 -1.85
CA ILE A 62 10.23 -2.14 -1.84
C ILE A 62 9.39 -2.51 -3.06
N HIS A 63 8.36 -1.71 -3.38
CA HIS A 63 7.51 -1.92 -4.55
C HIS A 63 8.34 -1.93 -5.84
N ASP A 64 9.18 -0.91 -6.04
CA ASP A 64 10.05 -0.81 -7.21
C ASP A 64 11.00 -2.00 -7.31
N ARG A 65 11.58 -2.44 -6.18
CA ARG A 65 12.49 -3.59 -6.16
C ARG A 65 11.81 -4.92 -6.42
N LEU A 66 10.57 -5.10 -5.96
CA LEU A 66 9.81 -6.34 -6.17
C LEU A 66 9.18 -6.41 -7.56
N LEU A 67 8.76 -5.28 -8.14
CA LEU A 67 8.15 -5.24 -9.47
C LEU A 67 9.15 -5.09 -10.62
N ASN A 68 10.37 -4.59 -10.36
CA ASN A 68 11.47 -4.61 -11.34
C ASN A 68 12.27 -5.92 -11.34
N ILE A 69 11.76 -6.99 -10.72
CA ILE A 69 12.29 -8.33 -10.93
C ILE A 69 11.71 -8.82 -12.27
N PRO A 70 12.50 -9.07 -13.32
CA PRO A 70 12.00 -9.80 -14.48
C PRO A 70 11.48 -11.13 -13.96
N GLN A 71 10.17 -11.34 -14.09
CA GLN A 71 9.44 -12.50 -13.61
C GLN A 71 10.16 -13.76 -14.10
N PHE A 72 11.01 -14.36 -13.26
CA PHE A 72 11.59 -15.65 -13.57
C PHE A 72 10.42 -16.64 -13.58
N SER A 73 10.16 -17.12 -14.80
CA SER A 73 9.08 -18.00 -15.20
C SER A 73 8.77 -19.07 -14.15
N HIS A 74 7.62 -18.97 -13.48
CA HIS A 74 6.97 -20.16 -12.92
C HIS A 74 6.26 -20.89 -14.05
N LYS A 75 7.04 -21.65 -14.81
CA LYS A 75 6.55 -22.77 -15.61
C LYS A 75 6.66 -24.02 -14.73
N GLY A 76 5.52 -24.58 -14.34
CA GLY A 76 5.43 -25.87 -13.63
C GLY A 76 4.53 -25.79 -12.40
N ARG A 77 3.27 -26.23 -12.53
CA ARG A 77 2.72 -27.46 -11.90
C ARG A 77 2.89 -27.44 -10.37
N PHE A 78 1.79 -27.37 -9.62
CA PHE A 78 0.84 -28.46 -9.37
C PHE A 78 -0.56 -27.90 -9.19
#